data_AF-A0A965C3D9-F1
#
_entry.id   AF-A0A965C3D9-F1
#
_cell.length_a   1.000
_cell.length_b   1.000
_cell.length_c   1.000
_cell.angle_alpha   90.00
_cell.angle_beta   90.00
_cell.angle_gamma   90.00
#
_symmetry.space_group_name_H-M   'P 1'
#
loop_
_entity.id
_entity.type
_entity.pdbx_description
1 polymer ?
#
loop_
_entity_poly.entity_id
_entity_poly.type
_entity_poly.pdbx_seq_one_letter_code
_entity_poly.pdbx_strand_id
1 'polypeptide(L)'
;MNKRDWVHLHKAMIMMPAYALCPVSAQEWESQFNPRAAVPAFASFQEAQAKRSAAYRESLNHSQWQGDVPYGPGERQRLDWFKGRAGGPLHVFFHGGYWRGGDRKNVS
;
A
#
# COMPACT_ATOMS: atom_id res chain seq x y z
N MET A 1 48.17 25.38 -21.33
CA MET A 1 46.95 25.70 -20.55
C MET A 1 47.36 26.47 -19.30
N ASN A 2 46.76 27.63 -19.04
CA ASN A 2 47.17 28.59 -18.00
C ASN A 2 46.27 28.45 -16.76
N LYS A 3 46.80 28.70 -15.56
CA LYS A 3 46.07 28.76 -14.27
C LYS A 3 44.78 29.60 -14.31
N ARG A 4 44.63 30.57 -15.22
CA ARG A 4 43.39 31.34 -15.40
C ARG A 4 42.23 30.51 -15.96
N ASP A 5 42.51 29.48 -16.75
CA ASP A 5 41.50 28.59 -17.34
C ASP A 5 40.79 27.74 -16.25
N TRP A 6 41.49 27.46 -15.15
CA TRP A 6 40.97 26.69 -14.01
C TRP A 6 39.92 27.44 -13.18
N VAL A 7 40.02 28.77 -13.08
CA VAL A 7 39.14 29.58 -12.23
C VAL A 7 37.75 29.75 -12.88
N HIS A 8 37.68 29.75 -14.21
CA HIS A 8 36.40 29.80 -14.93
C HIS A 8 35.70 28.43 -14.97
N LEU A 9 36.45 27.33 -15.09
CA LEU A 9 35.89 25.97 -15.02
C LEU A 9 35.35 25.63 -13.61
N HIS A 10 36.02 26.08 -12.55
CA HIS A 10 35.56 25.84 -11.17
C HIS A 10 34.30 26.64 -10.78
N LYS A 11 34.00 27.77 -11.44
CA LYS A 11 32.76 28.51 -11.16
C LYS A 11 31.53 27.93 -11.84
N ALA A 12 31.67 27.25 -12.98
CA ALA A 12 30.55 26.62 -13.68
C ALA A 12 30.09 25.31 -13.01
N MET A 13 30.99 24.61 -12.31
CA MET A 13 30.68 23.31 -11.70
C MET A 13 30.02 23.41 -10.31
N ILE A 14 29.98 24.60 -9.72
CA ILE A 14 29.37 24.86 -8.40
C ILE A 14 27.90 25.32 -8.53
N MET A 15 27.39 25.51 -9.75
CA MET A 15 26.03 26.00 -10.01
C MET A 15 25.13 24.95 -10.68
N MET A 16 25.34 23.68 -10.36
CA MET A 16 24.32 22.65 -10.59
C MET A 16 23.83 22.17 -9.23
N PRO A 17 22.56 22.41 -8.87
CA PRO A 17 22.04 21.89 -7.62
C PRO A 17 22.13 20.36 -7.68
N ALA A 18 22.58 19.72 -6.59
CA ALA A 18 22.74 18.28 -6.47
C ALA A 18 21.47 17.46 -6.78
N TYR A 19 20.32 18.13 -6.94
CA TYR A 19 19.04 17.54 -7.37
C TYR A 19 18.93 17.31 -8.90
N ALA A 20 19.83 17.87 -9.72
CA ALA A 20 19.82 17.68 -11.17
C ALA A 20 20.30 16.29 -11.64
N LEU A 21 20.72 15.43 -10.70
CA LEU A 21 21.26 14.10 -10.98
C LEU A 21 20.36 12.94 -10.53
N CYS A 22 19.11 13.20 -10.14
CA CYS A 22 18.16 12.09 -9.95
C CYS A 22 17.68 11.63 -11.34
N PRO A 23 18.09 10.45 -11.84
CA PRO A 23 17.75 10.02 -13.19
C PRO A 23 16.27 9.63 -13.32
N VAL A 24 15.53 9.58 -12.21
CA VAL A 24 14.15 9.12 -12.13
C VAL A 24 13.26 10.31 -11.76
N SER A 25 12.29 10.61 -12.61
CA SER A 25 11.33 11.68 -12.37
C SER A 25 10.37 11.34 -11.22
N ALA A 26 9.74 12.34 -10.60
CA ALA A 26 8.70 12.10 -9.59
C ALA A 26 7.55 11.23 -10.13
N GLN A 27 7.18 11.40 -11.40
CA GLN A 27 6.15 10.59 -12.06
C GLN A 27 6.57 9.13 -12.20
N GLU A 28 7.86 8.88 -12.43
CA GLU A 28 8.41 7.53 -12.54
C GLU A 28 8.57 6.86 -11.17
N TRP A 29 8.89 7.62 -10.12
CA TRP A 29 8.75 7.12 -8.75
C TRP A 29 7.30 6.78 -8.41
N GLU A 30 6.35 7.62 -8.80
CA GLU A 30 4.94 7.39 -8.56
C GLU A 30 4.44 6.11 -9.25
N SER A 31 4.83 5.86 -10.51
CA SER A 31 4.42 4.64 -11.21
C SER A 31 5.05 3.37 -10.64
N GLN A 32 6.24 3.45 -10.03
CA GLN A 32 6.90 2.28 -9.43
C GLN A 32 6.36 1.93 -8.04
N PHE A 33 5.90 2.91 -7.26
CA PHE A 33 5.53 2.71 -5.85
C PHE A 33 4.04 2.92 -5.56
N ASN A 34 3.26 3.49 -6.48
CA ASN A 34 1.82 3.59 -6.33
C ASN A 34 1.10 2.62 -7.26
N PRO A 35 0.65 1.44 -6.76
CA PRO A 35 -0.16 0.52 -7.55
C PRO A 35 -1.42 1.13 -8.17
N ARG A 36 -1.96 2.23 -7.61
CA ARG A 36 -3.09 2.97 -8.21
C ARG A 36 -2.70 3.62 -9.53
N ALA A 37 -1.48 4.16 -9.60
CA ALA A 37 -0.94 4.77 -10.81
C ALA A 37 -0.37 3.71 -11.78
N ALA A 38 0.21 2.64 -11.24
CA ALA A 38 0.85 1.58 -12.01
C ALA A 38 -0.13 0.65 -12.73
N VAL A 39 -1.33 0.45 -12.17
CA VAL A 39 -2.32 -0.52 -12.68
C VAL A 39 -3.53 0.25 -13.24
N PRO A 40 -3.69 0.32 -14.58
CA PRO A 40 -4.78 1.09 -15.19
C PRO A 40 -6.19 0.70 -14.71
N ALA A 41 -6.40 -0.57 -14.38
CA ALA A 41 -7.68 -1.11 -13.90
C ALA A 41 -7.77 -1.20 -12.36
N PHE A 42 -6.94 -0.47 -11.61
CA PHE A 42 -6.89 -0.58 -10.14
C PHE A 42 -8.26 -0.38 -9.46
N ALA A 43 -9.05 0.59 -9.93
CA ALA A 43 -10.36 0.88 -9.37
C ALA A 43 -11.33 -0.30 -9.52
N SER A 44 -11.40 -0.93 -10.70
CA SER A 44 -12.32 -2.05 -10.93
C SER A 44 -11.93 -3.29 -10.13
N PHE A 45 -10.63 -3.53 -9.90
CA PHE A 45 -10.19 -4.63 -9.02
C PHE A 45 -10.62 -4.41 -7.56
N GLN A 46 -10.50 -3.17 -7.04
CA GLN A 46 -10.98 -2.85 -5.69
C GLN A 46 -12.50 -3.01 -5.58
N GLU A 47 -13.26 -2.48 -6.55
CA GLU A 47 -14.72 -2.61 -6.56
C GLU A 47 -15.16 -4.08 -6.62
N ALA A 48 -14.51 -4.86 -7.48
CA ALA A 48 -14.79 -6.29 -7.60
C ALA A 48 -14.44 -7.05 -6.31
N GLN A 49 -13.33 -6.69 -5.64
CA GLN A 49 -12.98 -7.27 -4.34
C GLN A 49 -14.04 -6.91 -3.28
N ALA A 50 -14.37 -5.63 -3.13
CA ALA A 50 -15.36 -5.17 -2.16
C ALA A 50 -16.72 -5.87 -2.34
N LYS A 51 -17.17 -6.00 -3.60
CA LYS A 51 -18.41 -6.72 -3.94
C LYS A 51 -18.35 -8.20 -3.57
N ARG A 52 -17.25 -8.90 -3.89
CA ARG A 52 -17.08 -10.32 -3.55
C ARG A 52 -17.00 -10.53 -2.03
N SER A 53 -16.27 -9.69 -1.32
CA SER A 53 -16.14 -9.78 0.14
C SER A 53 -17.44 -9.47 0.87
N ALA A 54 -18.24 -8.52 0.38
CA ALA A 54 -19.58 -8.26 0.91
C ALA A 54 -20.51 -9.46 0.68
N ALA A 55 -20.62 -9.93 -0.56
CA ALA A 55 -21.48 -11.07 -0.90
C ALA A 55 -21.09 -12.35 -0.13
N TYR A 56 -19.79 -12.58 0.09
CA TYR A 56 -19.33 -13.71 0.88
C TYR A 56 -19.79 -13.59 2.34
N ARG A 57 -19.61 -12.43 2.98
CA ARG A 57 -20.07 -12.22 4.36
C ARG A 57 -21.59 -12.34 4.50
N GLU A 58 -22.35 -11.83 3.53
CA GLU A 58 -23.82 -11.96 3.50
C GLU A 58 -24.29 -13.42 3.39
N SER A 59 -23.48 -14.29 2.80
CA SER A 59 -23.78 -15.73 2.70
C SER A 59 -23.53 -16.51 4.00
N LEU A 60 -22.87 -15.90 5.00
CA LEU A 60 -22.48 -16.55 6.25
C LEU A 60 -23.42 -16.14 7.39
N ASN A 61 -23.72 -17.08 8.28
CA ASN A 61 -24.40 -16.77 9.53
C ASN A 61 -23.41 -16.48 10.67
N HIS A 62 -23.94 -16.02 11.82
CA HIS A 62 -23.13 -15.68 13.01
C HIS A 62 -22.28 -16.83 13.58
N SER A 63 -22.64 -18.08 13.29
CA SER A 63 -21.83 -19.25 13.71
C SER A 63 -20.61 -19.48 12.80
N GLN A 64 -20.61 -18.89 11.59
CA GLN A 64 -19.55 -19.02 10.59
C GLN A 64 -18.67 -17.78 10.49
N TRP A 65 -19.22 -16.59 10.77
CA TRP A 65 -18.49 -15.33 10.72
C TRP A 65 -18.86 -14.41 11.89
N GLN A 66 -17.84 -13.77 12.47
CA GLN A 66 -17.99 -12.74 13.50
C GLN A 66 -17.08 -11.56 13.14
N GLY A 67 -17.66 -10.42 12.79
CA GLY A 67 -16.91 -9.19 12.57
C GLY A 67 -16.60 -8.43 13.86
N ASP A 68 -15.67 -7.48 13.78
CA ASP A 68 -15.41 -6.49 14.85
C ASP A 68 -14.96 -7.11 16.21
N VAL A 69 -14.30 -8.26 16.20
CA VAL A 69 -13.79 -8.91 17.43
C VAL A 69 -12.60 -8.12 18.00
N PRO A 70 -12.65 -7.62 19.24
CA PRO A 70 -11.55 -6.85 19.83
C PRO A 70 -10.38 -7.74 20.27
N TYR A 71 -9.16 -7.29 19.96
CA TYR A 71 -7.93 -7.87 20.50
C TYR A 71 -7.06 -6.85 21.27
N GLY A 72 -7.51 -5.59 21.33
CA GLY A 72 -6.83 -4.52 22.06
C GLY A 72 -7.72 -3.28 22.25
N PRO A 73 -7.25 -2.30 23.04
CA PRO A 73 -8.03 -1.12 23.41
C PRO A 73 -8.36 -0.17 22.26
N GLY A 74 -7.52 -0.10 21.22
CA GLY A 74 -7.68 0.85 20.11
C GLY A 74 -8.83 0.50 19.17
N GLU A 75 -9.42 1.51 18.54
CA GLU A 75 -10.55 1.35 17.60
C GLU A 75 -10.22 0.38 16.45
N ARG A 76 -8.98 0.43 15.95
CA ARG A 76 -8.50 -0.42 14.85
C ARG A 76 -7.92 -1.76 15.31
N GLN A 77 -7.89 -2.01 16.63
CA GLN A 77 -7.46 -3.30 17.19
C GLN A 77 -8.64 -4.28 17.22
N ARG A 78 -9.14 -4.56 16.02
CA ARG A 78 -10.28 -5.42 15.73
C ARG A 78 -9.90 -6.42 14.64
N LEU A 79 -10.46 -7.61 14.69
CA LEU A 79 -10.34 -8.63 13.65
C LEU A 79 -11.71 -9.14 13.23
N ASP A 80 -11.77 -9.72 12.03
CA ASP A 80 -12.92 -10.48 11.59
C ASP A 80 -12.56 -11.97 11.65
N TRP A 81 -13.39 -12.75 12.33
CA TRP A 81 -13.20 -14.17 12.56
C TRP A 81 -14.06 -14.99 11.61
N PHE A 82 -13.41 -15.89 10.87
CA PHE A 82 -14.06 -16.84 9.98
C PHE A 82 -13.83 -18.24 10.51
N LYS A 83 -14.92 -18.99 10.72
CA LYS A 83 -14.85 -20.32 11.29
C LYS A 83 -14.26 -21.31 10.28
N GLY A 84 -13.09 -21.84 10.63
CA GLY A 84 -12.48 -22.98 9.95
C GLY A 84 -13.03 -24.32 10.45
N ARG A 85 -12.40 -25.42 9.99
CA ARG A 85 -12.67 -26.77 10.49
C ARG A 85 -12.25 -26.89 11.96
N ALA A 86 -13.07 -27.56 12.77
CA ALA A 86 -12.74 -27.86 14.17
C ALA A 86 -11.44 -28.67 14.26
N GLY A 87 -10.51 -28.24 15.13
CA GLY A 87 -9.17 -28.82 15.25
C GLY A 87 -8.24 -28.54 14.07
N GLY A 88 -8.65 -27.68 13.13
CA GLY A 88 -7.83 -27.25 12.00
C GLY A 88 -6.82 -26.16 12.36
N PRO A 89 -5.87 -25.86 11.45
CA PRO A 89 -4.90 -24.79 11.65
C PRO A 89 -5.57 -23.41 11.63
N LEU A 90 -4.96 -22.45 12.32
CA LEU A 90 -5.33 -21.03 12.24
C LEU A 90 -4.60 -20.37 11.08
N HIS A 91 -5.34 -19.73 10.18
CA HIS A 91 -4.79 -18.84 9.17
C HIS A 91 -5.03 -17.39 9.59
N VAL A 92 -3.97 -16.59 9.62
CA VAL A 92 -4.03 -15.17 9.95
C VAL A 92 -3.65 -14.36 8.72
N PHE A 93 -4.57 -13.52 8.25
CA PHE A 93 -4.34 -12.62 7.13
C PHE A 93 -4.13 -11.19 7.62
N PHE A 94 -3.03 -10.57 7.19
CA PHE A 94 -2.74 -9.15 7.44
C PHE A 94 -2.84 -8.38 6.12
N HIS A 95 -3.63 -7.33 6.11
CA HIS A 95 -3.80 -6.53 4.91
C HIS A 95 -2.64 -5.55 4.67
N GLY A 96 -2.46 -5.15 3.40
CA GLY A 96 -1.49 -4.14 2.98
C GLY A 96 -2.03 -2.70 3.13
N GLY A 97 -1.63 -1.82 2.22
CA GLY A 97 -2.03 -0.41 2.23
C GLY A 97 -0.95 0.55 2.75
N TYR A 98 0.32 0.18 2.58
CA TYR A 98 1.48 1.01 2.90
C TYR A 98 1.52 1.51 4.37
N TRP A 99 0.91 0.75 5.30
CA TRP A 99 0.72 1.15 6.71
C TRP A 99 0.03 2.52 6.90
N ARG A 100 -0.58 3.06 5.84
CA ARG A 100 -1.19 4.39 5.81
C ARG A 100 -2.68 4.34 5.47
N GLY A 101 -3.13 3.24 4.87
CA GLY A 101 -4.51 3.05 4.46
C GLY A 101 -4.93 1.58 4.47
N GLY A 102 -6.22 1.36 4.19
CA GLY A 102 -6.87 0.06 4.33
C GLY A 102 -7.39 -0.17 5.74
N ASP A 103 -8.43 -0.97 5.85
CA ASP A 103 -9.03 -1.47 7.10
C ASP A 103 -9.59 -2.86 6.79
N ARG A 104 -9.56 -3.81 7.73
CA ARG A 104 -10.10 -5.16 7.48
C ARG A 104 -11.45 -5.16 6.75
N LYS A 105 -12.37 -4.23 7.04
CA LYS A 105 -13.69 -4.15 6.38
C LYS A 105 -13.65 -3.89 4.86
N ASN A 106 -12.56 -3.33 4.34
CA ASN A 106 -12.40 -2.95 2.94
C ASN A 106 -11.33 -3.73 2.17
N VAL A 107 -10.53 -4.55 2.84
CA VAL A 107 -9.45 -5.35 2.22
C VAL A 107 -9.46 -6.83 2.62
N SER A 108 -10.41 -7.27 3.47
CA SER A 108 -10.74 -8.68 3.69
C SER A 108 -11.88 -9.14 2.79
#